data_AF-A0A9P1FFU3-F1
#
_entry.id   AF-A0A9P1FFU3-F1
#
_cell.length_a   1.000
_cell.length_b   1.000
_cell.length_c   1.000
_cell.angle_alpha   90.00
_cell.angle_beta   90.00
_cell.angle_gamma   90.00
#
_symmetry.space_group_name_H-M   'P 1'
#
loop_
_entity.id
_entity.type
_entity.pdbx_description
1 polymer ?
#
loop_
_entity_poly.entity_id
_entity_poly.type
_entity_poly.pdbx_seq_one_letter_code
_entity_poly.pdbx_strand_id
1 'polypeptide(L)'
;MSSGFTGARVNQKDTKQKEFSTVNKDGKTVWEPGLPALVTSRRQHRPRPAAGAAAAVEDVPPVSCDLRLILKMSASNKGDWLEKALKAMMAGKTKVQDVFNIVTHPKFASGVSEKYGKRMFQMVTENMDQFSDKQRLTLSRCKLASGDAKEDSEDEAKIKRRRRSRSRSHARSTTASPPRWDPKRDARAAAGNAGYKLAGC
;
A
#
# COMPACT_ATOMS: atom_id res chain seq x y z
N MET A 1 36.54 -5.73 36.44
CA MET A 1 37.06 -6.94 35.79
C MET A 1 37.03 -6.70 34.30
N SER A 2 38.18 -6.31 33.74
CA SER A 2 38.32 -5.86 32.34
C SER A 2 38.63 -7.05 31.44
N SER A 3 37.68 -7.43 30.60
CA SER A 3 37.84 -8.50 29.61
C SER A 3 38.49 -7.93 28.35
N GLY A 4 39.79 -8.17 28.19
CA GLY A 4 40.54 -7.81 26.99
C GLY A 4 40.13 -8.68 25.80
N PHE A 5 39.74 -8.04 24.69
CA PHE A 5 39.45 -8.70 23.43
C PHE A 5 40.74 -8.81 22.61
N THR A 6 41.41 -9.96 22.66
CA THR A 6 42.61 -10.25 21.89
C THR A 6 42.23 -10.57 20.44
N GLY A 7 42.40 -9.60 19.56
CA GLY A 7 42.19 -9.77 18.11
C GLY A 7 43.26 -10.66 17.49
N ALA A 8 42.87 -11.88 17.12
CA ALA A 8 43.71 -12.79 16.33
C ALA A 8 43.93 -12.23 14.92
N ARG A 9 45.19 -11.87 14.61
CA ARG A 9 45.63 -11.56 13.22
C ARG A 9 45.65 -12.86 12.42
N VAL A 10 44.72 -13.01 11.50
CA VAL A 10 44.76 -14.06 10.47
C VAL A 10 45.83 -13.69 9.44
N ASN A 11 46.87 -14.52 9.37
CA ASN A 11 47.98 -14.41 8.42
C ASN A 11 47.53 -14.94 7.05
N GLN A 12 47.25 -14.05 6.10
CA GLN A 12 47.00 -14.39 4.69
C GLN A 12 48.33 -14.75 4.02
N LYS A 13 48.71 -16.03 4.05
CA LYS A 13 49.74 -16.55 3.15
C LYS A 13 49.20 -17.80 2.47
N ASP A 14 49.27 -17.76 1.14
CA ASP A 14 49.21 -18.91 0.23
C ASP A 14 47.84 -19.58 -0.03
N THR A 15 46.85 -18.82 -0.49
CA THR A 15 45.84 -19.42 -1.40
C THR A 15 46.40 -19.44 -2.82
N LYS A 16 47.28 -20.41 -3.11
CA LYS A 16 47.59 -20.81 -4.48
C LYS A 16 46.28 -21.25 -5.12
N GLN A 17 45.71 -20.39 -5.97
CA GLN A 17 44.50 -20.68 -6.72
C GLN A 17 44.76 -21.95 -7.54
N LYS A 18 44.08 -23.05 -7.21
CA LYS A 18 44.03 -24.21 -8.09
C LYS A 18 43.29 -23.77 -9.35
N GLU A 19 44.03 -23.64 -10.44
CA GLU A 19 43.48 -23.34 -11.76
C GLU A 19 42.61 -24.53 -12.19
N PHE A 20 41.29 -24.36 -12.08
CA PHE A 20 40.32 -25.32 -12.59
C PHE A 20 40.25 -25.17 -14.11
N SER A 21 41.07 -25.94 -14.83
CA SER A 21 40.90 -26.09 -16.28
C SER A 21 39.84 -27.17 -16.54
N THR A 22 38.81 -26.82 -17.30
CA THR A 22 37.81 -27.80 -17.77
C THR A 22 38.28 -28.34 -19.11
N VAL A 23 38.59 -29.64 -19.15
CA VAL A 23 39.04 -30.35 -20.34
C VAL A 23 37.81 -31.04 -20.97
N ASN A 24 37.61 -30.88 -22.28
CA ASN A 24 36.54 -31.59 -22.98
C ASN A 24 36.87 -33.09 -23.16
N LYS A 25 35.88 -33.88 -23.56
CA LYS A 25 36.00 -35.33 -23.80
C LYS A 25 37.11 -35.70 -24.81
N ASP A 26 37.47 -34.78 -25.69
CA ASP A 26 38.56 -34.95 -26.67
C ASP A 26 39.95 -34.59 -26.12
N GLY A 27 40.09 -34.37 -24.81
CA GLY A 27 41.37 -34.02 -24.17
C GLY A 27 41.84 -32.58 -24.44
N LYS A 28 41.05 -31.79 -25.18
CA LYS A 28 41.36 -30.40 -25.48
C LYS A 28 40.82 -29.47 -24.39
N THR A 29 41.68 -28.59 -23.88
CA THR A 29 41.31 -27.45 -23.04
C THR A 29 40.49 -26.47 -23.88
N VAL A 30 39.24 -26.22 -23.47
CA VAL A 30 38.25 -25.45 -24.25
C VAL A 30 38.21 -23.97 -23.90
N TRP A 31 38.91 -23.59 -22.85
CA TRP A 31 39.17 -22.21 -22.53
C TRP A 31 40.59 -21.87 -22.94
N GLU A 32 40.74 -21.10 -24.03
CA GLU A 32 41.98 -20.35 -24.24
C GLU A 32 42.06 -19.26 -23.17
N PRO A 33 43.08 -19.25 -22.29
CA PRO A 33 43.29 -18.18 -21.33
C PRO A 33 43.84 -16.96 -22.10
N GLY A 34 42.98 -16.22 -22.79
CA GLY A 34 43.44 -15.40 -23.93
C GLY A 34 42.98 -13.96 -24.03
N LEU A 35 42.00 -13.51 -23.25
CA LEU A 35 41.82 -12.08 -23.01
C LEU A 35 41.90 -11.85 -21.51
N PRO A 36 42.92 -11.13 -21.01
CA PRO A 36 42.94 -10.75 -19.61
C PRO A 36 41.64 -9.99 -19.37
N ALA A 37 40.80 -10.52 -18.47
CA ALA A 37 39.62 -9.82 -18.03
C ALA A 37 40.08 -8.59 -17.24
N LEU A 38 40.53 -7.56 -17.96
CA LEU A 38 40.78 -6.25 -17.41
C LEU A 38 39.42 -5.81 -16.90
N VAL A 39 39.26 -5.80 -15.59
CA VAL A 39 38.03 -5.36 -14.94
C VAL A 39 37.94 -3.85 -15.18
N THR A 40 37.46 -3.45 -16.37
CA THR A 40 37.39 -2.06 -16.85
C THR A 40 36.43 -1.21 -16.02
N SER A 41 35.60 -1.85 -15.20
CA SER A 41 34.69 -1.16 -14.29
C SER A 41 34.39 -2.05 -13.10
N ARG A 42 35.07 -1.82 -11.98
CA ARG A 42 34.49 -2.19 -10.68
C ARG A 42 33.25 -1.32 -10.51
N ARG A 43 32.08 -1.94 -10.36
CA ARG A 43 30.86 -1.25 -9.96
C ARG A 43 31.15 -0.54 -8.64
N GLN A 44 31.47 0.74 -8.71
CA GLN A 44 31.55 1.59 -7.53
C GLN A 44 30.14 1.56 -6.95
N HIS A 45 30.00 0.98 -5.77
CA HIS A 45 28.74 1.00 -5.05
C HIS A 45 28.44 2.47 -4.82
N ARG A 46 27.53 3.05 -5.62
CA ARG A 46 27.08 4.43 -5.46
C ARG A 46 26.69 4.55 -3.99
N PRO A 47 27.41 5.34 -3.18
CA PRO A 47 26.98 5.58 -1.81
C PRO A 47 25.57 6.12 -1.96
N ARG A 48 24.61 5.39 -1.40
CA ARG A 48 23.21 5.77 -1.43
C ARG A 48 23.19 7.19 -0.85
N PRO A 49 22.68 8.21 -1.58
CA PRO A 49 22.65 9.57 -1.06
C PRO A 49 21.98 9.49 0.30
N ALA A 50 22.71 9.91 1.33
CA ALA A 50 22.22 9.90 2.70
C ALA A 50 20.89 10.65 2.69
N ALA A 51 19.85 10.01 3.22
CA ALA A 51 18.47 10.50 3.24
C ALA A 51 18.29 11.72 4.18
N GLY A 52 19.19 12.71 4.09
CA GLY A 52 19.28 13.86 4.99
C GLY A 52 19.03 15.21 4.32
N ALA A 53 18.64 15.25 3.04
CA ALA A 53 18.31 16.49 2.33
C ALA A 53 16.79 16.66 2.10
N ALA A 54 15.96 16.01 2.91
CA ALA A 54 14.52 16.29 2.94
C ALA A 54 14.28 17.44 3.92
N ALA A 55 13.65 18.48 3.38
CA ALA A 55 13.33 19.76 4.02
C ALA A 55 12.69 19.60 5.41
N ALA A 56 12.79 20.68 6.19
CA ALA A 56 12.22 20.88 7.53
C ALA A 56 10.68 20.72 7.58
N VAL A 57 10.20 19.50 7.34
CA VAL A 57 8.80 19.12 7.42
C VAL A 57 8.56 18.67 8.85
N GLU A 58 7.78 19.49 9.57
CA GLU A 58 6.93 19.20 10.75
C GLU A 58 7.44 18.14 11.75
N ASP A 59 7.33 18.47 13.04
CA ASP A 59 7.75 17.60 14.14
C ASP A 59 6.82 16.39 14.36
N VAL A 60 6.68 15.54 13.35
CA VAL A 60 5.91 14.29 13.39
C VAL A 60 6.66 13.32 14.30
N PRO A 61 6.06 12.83 15.40
CA PRO A 61 6.74 11.90 16.29
C PRO A 61 7.10 10.59 15.56
N PRO A 62 8.21 9.93 15.92
CA PRO A 62 8.57 8.65 15.34
C PRO A 62 7.48 7.61 15.64
N VAL A 63 7.03 6.91 14.60
CA VAL A 63 5.96 5.91 14.70
C VAL A 63 6.59 4.52 14.81
N SER A 64 6.27 3.77 15.87
CA SER A 64 6.69 2.37 15.97
C SER A 64 6.06 1.53 14.84
N CYS A 65 6.91 0.79 14.14
CA CYS A 65 6.55 -0.10 13.05
C CYS A 65 6.72 -1.58 13.43
N ASP A 66 6.39 -1.93 14.67
CA ASP A 66 6.42 -3.32 15.13
C ASP A 66 5.19 -4.09 14.67
N LEU A 67 5.39 -5.06 13.76
CA LEU A 67 4.32 -5.89 13.20
C LEU A 67 3.43 -6.52 14.29
N ARG A 68 4.02 -7.03 15.38
CA ARG A 68 3.27 -7.70 16.45
C ARG A 68 2.35 -6.75 17.21
N LEU A 69 2.75 -5.48 17.38
CA LEU A 69 1.93 -4.48 18.07
C LEU A 69 0.76 -4.08 17.19
N ILE A 70 1.03 -3.80 15.92
CA ILE A 70 0.02 -3.31 14.97
C ILE A 70 -1.04 -4.37 14.67
N LEU A 71 -0.64 -5.64 14.59
CA LEU A 71 -1.60 -6.73 14.39
C LEU A 71 -2.58 -6.90 15.57
N LYS A 72 -2.19 -6.51 16.79
CA LYS A 72 -3.05 -6.53 17.99
C LYS A 72 -3.98 -5.32 18.08
N MET A 73 -3.75 -4.27 17.29
CA MET A 73 -4.58 -3.06 17.30
C MET A 73 -5.95 -3.32 16.65
N SER A 74 -6.95 -2.56 17.07
CA SER A 74 -8.27 -2.56 16.44
C SER A 74 -8.20 -1.98 15.01
N ALA A 75 -9.19 -2.29 14.17
CA ALA A 75 -9.24 -1.81 12.78
C ALA A 75 -9.20 -0.27 12.68
N SER A 76 -9.85 0.43 13.61
CA SER A 76 -9.81 1.90 13.67
C SER A 76 -8.40 2.38 13.94
N ASN A 77 -7.77 1.85 14.99
CA ASN A 77 -6.42 2.26 15.39
C ASN A 77 -5.37 1.91 14.32
N LYS A 78 -5.58 0.84 13.53
CA LYS A 78 -4.73 0.52 12.36
C LYS A 78 -4.81 1.59 11.27
N GLY A 79 -6.00 2.13 11.03
CA GLY A 79 -6.20 3.24 10.08
C GLY A 79 -5.47 4.51 10.54
N ASP A 80 -5.64 4.88 11.80
CA ASP A 80 -4.97 6.05 12.39
C ASP A 80 -3.44 5.87 12.44
N TRP A 81 -2.98 4.64 12.71
CA TRP A 81 -1.56 4.29 12.63
C TRP A 81 -1.03 4.42 11.21
N LEU A 82 -1.76 3.94 10.21
CA LEU A 82 -1.35 4.01 8.80
C LEU A 82 -1.21 5.46 8.33
N GLU A 83 -2.16 6.33 8.70
CA GLU A 83 -2.08 7.76 8.37
C GLU A 83 -0.81 8.41 8.96
N LYS A 84 -0.51 8.14 10.24
CA LYS A 84 0.70 8.62 10.91
C LYS A 84 1.98 8.03 10.29
N ALA A 85 1.95 6.75 9.95
CA ALA A 85 3.08 6.06 9.34
C ALA A 85 3.41 6.61 7.94
N LEU A 86 2.39 6.91 7.13
CA LEU A 86 2.58 7.54 5.81
C LEU A 86 3.15 8.95 5.93
N LYS A 87 2.65 9.76 6.87
CA LYS A 87 3.22 11.09 7.16
C LYS A 87 4.68 10.99 7.63
N ALA A 88 4.99 10.07 8.54
CA ALA A 88 6.35 9.83 9.03
C ALA A 88 7.29 9.28 7.93
N MET A 89 6.74 8.52 6.97
CA MET A 89 7.48 8.02 5.81
C MET A 89 7.86 9.16 4.86
N MET A 90 6.94 10.11 4.58
CA MET A 90 7.25 11.31 3.79
C MET A 90 8.30 12.20 4.46
N ALA A 91 8.28 12.28 5.79
CA ALA A 91 9.28 12.98 6.58
C ALA A 91 10.62 12.22 6.71
N GLY A 92 10.74 11.00 6.17
CA GLY A 92 11.94 10.17 6.28
C GLY A 92 12.23 9.64 7.70
N LYS A 93 11.29 9.78 8.64
CA LYS A 93 11.42 9.29 10.04
C LYS A 93 11.17 7.78 10.15
N THR A 94 10.48 7.21 9.16
CA THR A 94 10.16 5.78 9.09
C THR A 94 10.64 5.19 7.77
N LYS A 95 11.14 3.95 7.80
CA LYS A 95 11.55 3.24 6.58
C LYS A 95 10.33 2.76 5.79
N VAL A 96 10.30 3.08 4.50
CA VAL A 96 9.26 2.62 3.54
C VAL A 96 9.07 1.10 3.59
N GLN A 97 10.16 0.34 3.73
CA GLN A 97 10.13 -1.12 3.79
C GLN A 97 9.33 -1.65 4.98
N ASP A 98 9.40 -1.00 6.14
CA ASP A 98 8.73 -1.47 7.35
C ASP A 98 7.21 -1.27 7.22
N VAL A 99 6.79 -0.10 6.74
CA VAL A 99 5.38 0.19 6.42
C VAL A 99 4.84 -0.79 5.36
N PHE A 100 5.59 -1.02 4.29
CA PHE A 100 5.23 -1.97 3.24
C PHE A 100 5.02 -3.39 3.79
N ASN A 101 5.95 -3.89 4.62
CA ASN A 101 5.87 -5.23 5.20
C ASN A 101 4.61 -5.41 6.07
N ILE A 102 4.19 -4.37 6.78
CA ILE A 102 2.98 -4.41 7.63
C ILE A 102 1.72 -4.39 6.78
N VAL A 103 1.63 -3.46 5.83
CA VAL A 103 0.45 -3.27 4.96
C VAL A 103 0.19 -4.50 4.09
N THR A 104 1.24 -5.16 3.62
CA THR A 104 1.14 -6.39 2.81
C THR A 104 0.87 -7.66 3.62
N HIS A 105 0.91 -7.60 4.95
CA HIS A 105 0.76 -8.78 5.79
C HIS A 105 -0.70 -9.28 5.77
N PRO A 106 -0.95 -10.59 5.56
CA PRO A 106 -2.33 -11.10 5.41
C PRO A 106 -3.19 -10.91 6.67
N LYS A 107 -2.58 -11.00 7.87
CA LYS A 107 -3.28 -10.73 9.14
C LYS A 107 -3.61 -9.26 9.35
N PHE A 108 -2.95 -8.34 8.64
CA PHE A 108 -3.28 -6.92 8.71
C PHE A 108 -4.64 -6.70 8.04
N ALA A 109 -4.82 -7.23 6.82
CA ALA A 109 -6.06 -7.14 6.06
C ALA A 109 -7.22 -7.97 6.66
N SER A 110 -6.95 -9.16 7.21
CA SER A 110 -7.99 -10.10 7.70
C SER A 110 -8.87 -9.59 8.84
N GLY A 111 -8.50 -8.49 9.51
CA GLY A 111 -9.23 -7.95 10.66
C GLY A 111 -9.73 -6.52 10.46
N VAL A 112 -9.75 -6.03 9.23
CA VAL A 112 -10.17 -4.67 8.89
C VAL A 112 -11.57 -4.72 8.29
N SER A 113 -12.52 -3.96 8.84
CA SER A 113 -13.85 -3.87 8.24
C SER A 113 -13.77 -3.16 6.89
N GLU A 114 -14.66 -3.51 5.98
CA GLU A 114 -14.66 -3.01 4.60
C GLU A 114 -14.64 -1.47 4.51
N LYS A 115 -15.40 -0.80 5.39
CA LYS A 115 -15.42 0.67 5.49
C LYS A 115 -14.03 1.25 5.77
N TYR A 116 -13.30 0.67 6.73
CA TYR A 116 -11.95 1.12 7.04
C TYR A 116 -10.94 0.66 5.99
N GLY A 117 -11.14 -0.51 5.39
CA GLY A 117 -10.30 -1.05 4.33
C GLY A 117 -10.24 -0.12 3.13
N LYS A 118 -11.40 0.37 2.67
CA LYS A 118 -11.49 1.33 1.55
C LYS A 118 -10.75 2.64 1.84
N ARG A 119 -10.89 3.18 3.06
CA ARG A 119 -10.16 4.39 3.48
C ARG A 119 -8.65 4.15 3.55
N MET A 120 -8.22 3.02 4.12
CA MET A 120 -6.80 2.65 4.17
C MET A 120 -6.21 2.47 2.77
N PHE A 121 -6.94 1.81 1.87
CA PHE A 121 -6.52 1.65 0.49
C PHE A 121 -6.36 2.99 -0.23
N GLN A 122 -7.33 3.91 -0.05
CA GLN A 122 -7.25 5.26 -0.61
C GLN A 122 -5.98 6.00 -0.16
N MET A 123 -5.67 5.99 1.14
CA MET A 123 -4.46 6.62 1.68
C MET A 123 -3.17 6.00 1.09
N VAL A 124 -3.15 4.67 0.90
CA VAL A 124 -2.02 3.97 0.28
C VAL A 124 -1.88 4.34 -1.20
N THR A 125 -2.99 4.47 -1.94
CA THR A 125 -2.97 4.87 -3.35
C THR A 125 -2.47 6.30 -3.56
N GLU A 126 -2.87 7.22 -2.68
CA GLU A 126 -2.40 8.62 -2.71
C GLU A 126 -0.88 8.73 -2.47
N ASN A 127 -0.30 7.77 -1.75
CA ASN A 127 1.13 7.74 -1.41
C ASN A 127 1.92 6.71 -2.23
N MET A 128 1.40 6.24 -3.36
CA MET A 128 2.03 5.21 -4.19
C MET A 128 3.44 5.59 -4.65
N ASP A 129 3.69 6.88 -4.92
CA ASP A 129 4.97 7.35 -5.46
C ASP A 129 6.14 7.26 -4.47
N GLN A 130 5.85 7.07 -3.18
CA GLN A 130 6.88 6.83 -2.17
C GLN A 130 7.42 5.40 -2.19
N PHE A 131 6.74 4.48 -2.87
CA PHE A 131 7.10 3.07 -2.95
C PHE A 131 7.87 2.76 -4.23
N SER A 132 8.75 1.75 -4.16
CA SER A 132 9.43 1.21 -5.34
C SER A 132 8.43 0.55 -6.31
N ASP A 133 8.71 0.53 -7.61
CA ASP A 133 7.88 -0.15 -8.63
C ASP A 133 7.48 -1.58 -8.25
N LYS A 134 8.42 -2.35 -7.68
CA LYS A 134 8.15 -3.72 -7.22
C LYS A 134 7.14 -3.74 -6.07
N GLN A 135 7.24 -2.77 -5.17
CA GLN A 135 6.31 -2.60 -4.06
C GLN A 135 4.94 -2.13 -4.55
N ARG A 136 4.89 -1.16 -5.48
CA ARG A 136 3.64 -0.68 -6.11
C ARG A 136 2.84 -1.82 -6.74
N LEU A 137 3.50 -2.67 -7.52
CA LEU A 137 2.87 -3.86 -8.14
C LEU A 137 2.35 -4.87 -7.10
N THR A 138 3.02 -4.97 -5.95
CA THR A 138 2.59 -5.86 -4.87
C THR A 138 1.40 -5.27 -4.10
N LEU A 139 1.43 -3.95 -3.83
CA LEU A 139 0.33 -3.24 -3.16
C LEU A 139 -0.93 -3.22 -4.02
N SER A 140 -0.80 -3.08 -5.34
CA SER A 140 -1.96 -3.15 -6.26
C SER A 140 -2.65 -4.51 -6.28
N ARG A 141 -1.96 -5.58 -5.87
CA ARG A 141 -2.50 -6.94 -5.74
C ARG A 141 -2.90 -7.31 -4.32
N CYS A 142 -2.69 -6.42 -3.35
CA CYS A 142 -2.91 -6.72 -1.95
C CYS A 142 -4.40 -6.75 -1.62
N LYS A 143 -4.80 -7.62 -0.69
CA LYS A 143 -6.20 -7.80 -0.25
C LYS A 143 -6.85 -6.57 0.38
N LEU A 144 -6.07 -5.53 0.69
CA LEU A 144 -6.62 -4.22 1.09
C LEU A 144 -7.36 -3.53 -0.06
N ALA A 145 -6.92 -3.76 -1.30
CA ALA A 145 -7.51 -3.24 -2.53
C ALA A 145 -8.77 -4.01 -2.94
N SER A 146 -8.82 -5.30 -2.58
CA SER A 146 -9.97 -6.18 -2.77
C SER A 146 -11.07 -5.80 -1.80
N GLY A 147 -11.67 -4.63 -2.03
CA GLY A 147 -13.08 -4.37 -1.77
C GLY A 147 -14.00 -5.31 -2.56
N ASP A 148 -13.46 -6.39 -3.15
CA ASP A 148 -14.15 -7.64 -3.43
C ASP A 148 -14.57 -8.32 -2.12
N ALA A 149 -15.20 -7.58 -1.20
CA ALA A 149 -16.51 -8.05 -0.84
C ALA A 149 -17.21 -8.23 -2.18
N LYS A 150 -17.38 -9.49 -2.58
CA LYS A 150 -18.58 -9.80 -3.33
C LYS A 150 -19.67 -9.07 -2.55
N GLU A 151 -20.10 -7.92 -3.06
CA GLU A 151 -21.50 -7.61 -3.05
C GLU A 151 -22.10 -8.85 -3.69
N ASP A 152 -22.41 -9.86 -2.86
CA ASP A 152 -23.55 -10.74 -3.03
C ASP A 152 -24.78 -9.82 -2.94
N SER A 153 -24.84 -8.87 -3.87
CA SER A 153 -25.97 -8.11 -4.34
C SER A 153 -26.83 -9.08 -5.17
N GLU A 154 -27.11 -10.27 -4.62
CA GLU A 154 -28.27 -11.04 -5.04
C GLU A 154 -29.57 -10.33 -4.60
N ASP A 155 -29.52 -9.45 -3.58
CA ASP A 155 -30.69 -8.71 -3.13
C ASP A 155 -31.03 -7.43 -3.94
N GLU A 156 -30.05 -6.69 -4.47
CA GLU A 156 -30.34 -5.52 -5.33
C GLU A 156 -30.89 -5.97 -6.70
N ALA A 157 -30.40 -7.10 -7.22
CA ALA A 157 -30.94 -7.74 -8.42
C ALA A 157 -32.38 -8.24 -8.20
N LYS A 158 -32.73 -8.67 -6.98
CA LYS A 158 -34.11 -9.06 -6.61
C LYS A 158 -35.03 -7.85 -6.45
N ILE A 159 -34.53 -6.71 -5.97
CA ILE A 159 -35.29 -5.45 -5.91
C ILE A 159 -35.58 -4.91 -7.32
N LYS A 160 -34.60 -4.91 -8.24
CA LYS A 160 -34.84 -4.53 -9.64
C LYS A 160 -35.69 -5.55 -10.41
N ARG A 161 -35.55 -6.87 -10.18
CA ARG A 161 -36.45 -7.88 -10.75
C ARG A 161 -37.89 -7.74 -10.24
N ARG A 162 -38.12 -7.44 -8.95
CA ARG A 162 -39.48 -7.17 -8.43
C ARG A 162 -40.10 -5.91 -9.04
N ARG A 163 -39.31 -4.87 -9.36
CA ARG A 163 -39.81 -3.69 -10.09
C ARG A 163 -40.15 -3.99 -11.55
N ARG A 164 -39.41 -4.88 -12.23
CA ARG A 164 -39.70 -5.26 -13.62
C ARG A 164 -40.89 -6.23 -13.75
N SER A 165 -41.13 -7.09 -12.76
CA SER A 165 -42.29 -7.99 -12.75
C SER A 165 -43.60 -7.30 -12.37
N ARG A 166 -43.55 -6.21 -11.58
CA ARG A 166 -44.76 -5.41 -11.27
C ARG A 166 -45.18 -4.45 -12.39
N SER A 167 -44.32 -4.23 -13.39
CA SER A 167 -44.63 -3.33 -14.51
C SER A 167 -45.34 -4.03 -15.68
N ARG A 168 -45.54 -5.36 -15.63
CA ARG A 168 -46.16 -6.12 -16.73
C ARG A 168 -47.63 -6.48 -16.52
N SER A 169 -48.24 -6.05 -15.41
CA SER A 169 -49.64 -6.33 -15.06
C SER A 169 -50.53 -5.09 -14.91
N HIS A 170 -50.10 -3.92 -15.37
CA HIS A 170 -50.94 -2.71 -15.43
C HIS A 170 -51.24 -2.23 -16.86
N ALA A 171 -51.10 -3.10 -17.85
CA ALA A 171 -51.47 -2.81 -19.25
C ALA A 171 -52.97 -2.99 -19.55
N ARG A 172 -53.87 -2.92 -18.55
CA ARG A 172 -55.31 -2.86 -18.77
C ARG A 172 -55.95 -1.88 -17.79
N SER A 173 -56.68 -0.91 -18.33
CA SER A 173 -57.23 0.29 -17.68
C SER A 173 -56.14 1.29 -17.29
N THR A 174 -56.02 2.44 -17.92
CA THR A 174 -57.03 3.48 -17.86
C THR A 174 -57.03 4.34 -19.13
N THR A 175 -58.24 4.58 -19.62
CA THR A 175 -58.58 5.62 -20.58
C THR A 175 -58.21 6.99 -20.02
N ALA A 176 -57.51 7.77 -20.85
CA ALA A 176 -57.40 9.22 -20.89
C ALA A 176 -58.03 10.02 -19.74
N SER A 177 -57.16 10.64 -18.93
CA SER A 177 -57.39 11.99 -18.44
C SER A 177 -56.04 12.71 -18.35
N PRO A 178 -55.84 13.84 -19.06
CA PRO A 178 -54.58 14.55 -19.04
C PRO A 178 -54.32 15.18 -17.66
N PRO A 179 -53.07 15.21 -17.18
CA PRO A 179 -52.72 15.86 -15.93
C PRO A 179 -52.89 17.38 -16.06
N ARG A 180 -53.76 17.93 -15.21
CA ARG A 180 -53.95 19.36 -15.02
C ARG A 180 -52.68 19.94 -14.40
N TRP A 181 -51.97 20.76 -15.17
CA TRP A 181 -50.81 21.52 -14.72
C TRP A 181 -51.23 22.46 -13.58
N ASP A 182 -50.64 22.31 -12.39
CA ASP A 182 -50.93 23.14 -11.21
C ASP A 182 -49.68 23.98 -10.84
N PRO A 183 -49.60 25.25 -11.27
CA PRO A 183 -48.37 26.07 -11.22
C PRO A 183 -48.07 26.69 -9.84
N LYS A 184 -48.57 26.13 -8.74
CA LYS A 184 -48.49 26.80 -7.41
C LYS A 184 -47.57 26.14 -6.37
N ARG A 185 -46.72 25.18 -6.75
CA ARG A 185 -45.93 24.38 -5.80
C ARG A 185 -44.44 24.75 -5.67
N ASP A 186 -44.00 25.89 -6.23
CA ASP A 186 -42.59 26.32 -6.18
C ASP A 186 -42.29 27.46 -5.18
N ALA A 187 -43.16 27.72 -4.20
CA ALA A 187 -43.00 28.88 -3.31
C ALA A 187 -42.49 28.58 -1.88
N ARG A 188 -42.01 27.36 -1.56
CA ARG A 188 -41.66 27.03 -0.16
C ARG A 188 -40.46 26.09 0.01
N ALA A 189 -39.27 26.55 -0.37
CA ALA A 189 -38.01 25.93 0.07
C ALA A 189 -36.86 26.94 0.29
N ALA A 190 -37.19 28.21 0.53
CA ALA A 190 -36.24 29.24 0.94
C ALA A 190 -36.52 29.68 2.38
N ALA A 191 -36.31 28.79 3.36
CA ALA A 191 -36.27 29.18 4.76
C ALA A 191 -35.46 28.18 5.59
N GLY A 192 -34.30 28.64 6.03
CA GLY A 192 -33.76 28.26 7.34
C GLY A 192 -32.77 27.11 7.35
N ASN A 193 -31.47 27.45 7.42
CA ASN A 193 -30.69 26.96 8.54
C ASN A 193 -29.56 27.94 8.86
N ALA A 194 -29.92 29.00 9.58
CA ALA A 194 -28.99 29.85 10.28
C ALA A 194 -28.83 29.32 11.72
N GLY A 195 -27.60 29.06 12.12
CA GLY A 195 -27.19 29.20 13.51
C GLY A 195 -26.95 27.91 14.28
N TYR A 196 -25.67 27.57 14.45
CA TYR A 196 -25.16 27.24 15.78
C TYR A 196 -23.76 27.84 15.96
N LYS A 197 -23.73 28.75 16.92
CA LYS A 197 -22.62 29.41 17.56
C LYS A 197 -22.24 28.52 18.75
N LEU A 198 -20.99 28.07 18.86
CA LEU A 198 -20.47 27.60 20.15
C LEU A 198 -19.02 28.07 20.31
N ALA A 199 -18.90 29.07 21.18
CA ALA A 199 -17.67 29.49 21.81
C ALA A 199 -17.26 28.46 22.87
N GLY A 200 -15.96 28.30 23.08
CA GLY A 200 -15.40 27.58 24.22
C GLY A 200 -13.94 28.00 24.38
N CYS A 201 -13.72 28.92 25.33
CA CYS A 201 -12.41 29.27 25.86
C CYS A 201 -11.86 28.16 26.75
#